data_AF-A0AAV5TAJ3-F1
#
_entry.id   AF-A0AAV5TAJ3-F1
#
_cell.length_a   1.000
_cell.length_b   1.000
_cell.length_c   1.000
_cell.angle_alpha   90.00
_cell.angle_beta   90.00
_cell.angle_gamma   90.00
#
_symmetry.space_group_name_H-M   'P 1'
#
loop_
_entity.id
_entity.type
_entity.pdbx_description
1 polymer ?
#
loop_
_entity_poly.entity_id
_entity_poly.type
_entity_poly.pdbx_seq_one_letter_code
_entity_poly.pdbx_strand_id
1 'polypeptide(L)'
;HVVGYSVVAASDDPSLPVLREAFADIYKETAVNGWMVLDNWRDGRLNVGTLTCLIPCSLIMTAHFHVALLLAWGTYRGIDRIDASSAAYRSFQLKILTATFVPLLFVYIPFTCVIYFPFFGIPDYGITYAFPVLVSFFPAWDAIIIISLMKDYR
;
A
#
# COMPACT_ATOMS: atom_id res chain seq x y z
N HIS A 1 -0.53 22.38 0.22
CA HIS A 1 -1.51 21.42 -0.29
C HIS A 1 -1.91 20.48 0.84
N VAL A 2 -3.21 20.38 1.12
CA VAL A 2 -3.76 19.44 2.10
C VAL A 2 -4.42 18.31 1.30
N VAL A 3 -4.00 17.07 1.53
CA VAL A 3 -4.58 15.86 0.91
C VAL A 3 -5.03 14.95 2.03
N GLY A 4 -6.32 14.56 2.07
CA GLY A 4 -6.89 13.70 3.12
C GLY A 4 -8.23 13.03 2.75
N TYR A 5 -8.36 11.73 3.11
CA TYR A 5 -9.56 10.85 3.15
C TYR A 5 -9.61 10.19 4.56
N SER A 6 -10.62 9.43 5.06
CA SER A 6 -10.76 9.19 6.55
C SER A 6 -10.71 7.80 7.18
N VAL A 7 -10.17 7.78 8.42
CA VAL A 7 -10.73 7.02 9.56
C VAL A 7 -10.85 7.90 10.83
N VAL A 8 -12.07 8.37 11.13
CA VAL A 8 -12.56 9.06 12.36
C VAL A 8 -11.83 10.33 12.83
N ALA A 9 -12.32 11.50 12.38
CA ALA A 9 -12.16 12.76 13.11
C ALA A 9 -13.33 12.95 14.11
N ALA A 10 -13.04 13.47 15.30
CA ALA A 10 -14.09 13.96 16.21
C ALA A 10 -14.78 15.19 15.61
N SER A 11 -16.06 15.41 15.91
CA SER A 11 -16.88 16.46 15.27
C SER A 11 -16.39 17.90 15.50
N ASP A 12 -15.49 18.08 16.47
CA ASP A 12 -14.88 19.33 16.91
C ASP A 12 -13.41 19.51 16.46
N ASP A 13 -12.83 18.60 15.66
CA ASP A 13 -11.43 18.75 15.24
C ASP A 13 -11.24 19.99 14.32
N PRO A 14 -10.37 20.96 14.70
CA PRO A 14 -10.15 22.19 13.94
C PRO A 14 -9.46 22.01 12.58
N SER A 15 -9.02 20.79 12.23
CA SER A 15 -8.56 20.46 10.88
C SER A 15 -9.72 20.22 9.89
N LEU A 16 -10.92 19.85 10.38
CA LEU A 16 -12.11 19.59 9.53
C LEU A 16 -12.52 20.78 8.64
N PRO A 17 -12.55 22.04 9.11
CA PRO A 17 -12.88 23.20 8.26
C PRO A 17 -11.90 23.36 7.09
N VAL A 18 -10.59 23.28 7.36
CA VAL A 18 -9.54 23.41 6.33
C VAL A 18 -9.64 22.28 5.31
N LEU A 19 -9.91 21.05 5.78
CA LEU A 19 -10.08 19.90 4.89
C LEU A 19 -11.36 20.01 4.04
N ARG A 20 -12.45 20.52 4.60
CA ARG A 20 -13.71 20.80 3.87
C ARG A 20 -13.54 21.88 2.82
N GLU A 21 -12.79 22.95 3.11
CA GLU A 21 -12.49 24.02 2.15
C GLU A 21 -11.65 23.48 0.98
N ALA A 22 -10.57 22.74 1.27
CA ALA A 22 -9.76 22.08 0.24
C ALA A 22 -10.57 21.06 -0.59
N PHE A 23 -11.47 20.30 0.04
CA PHE A 23 -12.34 19.36 -0.67
C PHE A 23 -13.35 20.08 -1.57
N ALA A 24 -13.96 21.16 -1.09
CA ALA A 24 -14.90 21.97 -1.87
C ALA A 24 -14.25 22.64 -3.08
N ASP A 25 -12.99 23.08 -2.97
CA ASP A 25 -12.23 23.63 -4.11
C ASP A 25 -11.91 22.56 -5.16
N ILE A 26 -11.43 21.38 -4.72
CA ILE A 26 -11.01 20.28 -5.61
C ILE A 26 -12.19 19.60 -6.30
N TYR A 27 -13.24 19.25 -5.57
CA TYR A 27 -14.34 18.40 -6.07
C TYR A 27 -15.62 19.19 -6.39
N LYS A 28 -15.71 20.46 -5.99
CA LYS A 28 -16.93 21.30 -6.07
C LYS A 28 -18.14 20.73 -5.34
N GLU A 29 -17.89 19.88 -4.36
CA GLU A 29 -18.89 19.26 -3.49
C GLU A 29 -18.64 19.60 -2.01
N THR A 30 -19.70 19.80 -1.25
CA THR A 30 -19.61 20.09 0.19
C THR A 30 -19.63 18.81 1.03
N ALA A 31 -18.44 18.30 1.38
CA ALA A 31 -18.30 17.14 2.28
C ALA A 31 -18.71 17.47 3.73
N VAL A 32 -20.01 17.36 4.04
CA VAL A 32 -20.53 17.62 5.39
C VAL A 32 -19.97 16.63 6.41
N ASN A 33 -19.91 15.34 6.08
CA ASN A 33 -19.32 14.29 6.92
C ASN A 33 -17.96 13.89 6.33
N GLY A 34 -16.89 14.23 7.04
CA GLY A 34 -15.67 14.76 6.41
C GLY A 34 -14.36 14.11 6.82
N TRP A 35 -13.48 14.12 5.83
CA TRP A 35 -12.51 13.10 5.44
C TRP A 35 -11.09 12.93 6.09
N MET A 36 -10.80 12.93 7.40
CA MET A 36 -9.42 12.81 8.01
C MET A 36 -8.76 11.40 8.27
N VAL A 37 -7.57 11.04 7.72
CA VAL A 37 -6.82 9.74 7.91
C VAL A 37 -5.51 9.96 8.67
N LEU A 38 -4.67 10.89 8.20
CA LEU A 38 -3.32 11.13 8.71
C LEU A 38 -3.01 12.62 8.60
N ASP A 39 -3.00 13.30 9.73
CA ASP A 39 -2.47 14.66 9.86
C ASP A 39 -1.11 14.56 10.54
N ASN A 40 -0.03 14.46 9.76
CA ASN A 40 1.32 14.25 10.31
C ASN A 40 1.89 15.51 11.01
N TRP A 41 1.46 16.70 10.59
CA TRP A 41 2.10 17.98 10.90
C TRP A 41 1.06 19.05 11.23
N ARG A 42 0.68 19.14 12.50
CA ARG A 42 -0.31 20.08 13.02
C ARG A 42 0.37 21.32 13.58
N ASP A 43 0.08 22.49 13.03
CA ASP A 43 0.69 23.78 13.41
C ASP A 43 2.24 23.76 13.42
N GLY A 44 2.85 23.03 12.47
CA GLY A 44 4.29 22.83 12.38
C GLY A 44 4.88 21.88 13.44
N ARG A 45 4.04 21.21 14.24
CA ARG A 45 4.43 20.21 15.24
C ARG A 45 4.02 18.81 14.77
N LEU A 46 4.81 17.82 15.15
CA LEU A 46 4.52 16.42 14.86
C LEU A 46 3.27 15.97 15.62
N ASN A 47 2.27 15.43 14.91
CA ASN A 47 1.06 14.92 15.54
C ASN A 47 1.31 13.53 16.15
N VAL A 48 1.41 13.48 17.48
CA VAL A 48 1.71 12.25 18.23
C VAL A 48 0.58 11.21 18.11
N GLY A 49 -0.68 11.63 17.95
CA GLY A 49 -1.80 10.71 17.75
C GLY A 49 -1.68 9.95 16.43
N THR A 50 -1.44 10.69 15.35
CA THR A 50 -1.13 10.11 14.03
C THR A 50 0.12 9.23 14.07
N LEU A 51 1.21 9.65 14.74
CA LEU A 51 2.42 8.85 14.87
C LEU A 51 2.17 7.50 15.59
N THR A 52 1.33 7.51 16.62
CA THR A 52 0.97 6.32 17.41
C THR A 52 0.19 5.28 16.59
N CYS A 53 -0.56 5.73 15.57
CA CYS A 53 -1.19 4.84 14.59
C CYS A 53 -0.20 4.36 13.52
N LEU A 54 0.67 5.26 13.02
CA LEU A 54 1.62 4.94 11.95
C LEU A 54 2.70 3.93 12.34
N ILE A 55 3.24 4.01 13.56
CA ILE A 55 4.30 3.12 14.04
C ILE A 55 3.90 1.63 13.94
N PRO A 56 2.79 1.15 14.53
CA PRO A 56 2.40 -0.25 14.43
C PRO A 56 2.07 -0.67 13.00
N CYS A 57 1.40 0.17 12.20
CA CYS A 57 1.17 -0.12 10.77
C CYS A 57 2.47 -0.30 9.99
N SER A 58 3.47 0.57 10.25
CA SER A 58 4.79 0.51 9.63
C SER A 58 5.58 -0.72 10.04
N LEU A 59 5.52 -1.11 11.32
CA LEU A 59 6.14 -2.33 11.84
C LEU A 59 5.52 -3.59 11.21
N ILE A 60 4.18 -3.65 11.15
CA ILE A 60 3.45 -4.76 10.52
C ILE A 60 3.84 -4.88 9.05
N MET A 61 3.82 -3.78 8.29
CA MET A 61 4.21 -3.78 6.88
C MET A 61 5.66 -4.23 6.68
N THR A 62 6.58 -3.70 7.49
CA THR A 62 8.01 -4.03 7.43
C THR A 62 8.23 -5.51 7.72
N ALA A 63 7.54 -6.08 8.72
CA ALA A 63 7.61 -7.50 9.04
C ALA A 63 7.09 -8.39 7.90
N HIS A 64 5.95 -8.05 7.28
CA HIS A 64 5.42 -8.77 6.11
C HIS A 64 6.41 -8.75 4.95
N PHE A 65 7.00 -7.59 4.66
CA PHE A 65 8.01 -7.46 3.60
C PHE A 65 9.25 -8.31 3.87
N HIS A 66 9.76 -8.33 5.11
CA HIS A 66 10.92 -9.15 5.48
C HIS A 66 10.63 -10.65 5.38
N VAL A 67 9.45 -11.10 5.85
CA VAL A 67 9.04 -12.51 5.71
C VAL A 67 8.90 -12.90 4.24
N ALA A 68 8.27 -12.06 3.41
CA ALA A 68 8.16 -12.29 1.97
C ALA A 68 9.53 -12.36 1.29
N LEU A 69 10.47 -11.46 1.62
CA LEU A 69 11.83 -11.45 1.10
C LEU A 69 12.63 -12.70 1.51
N LEU A 70 12.53 -13.12 2.78
CA LEU A 70 13.19 -14.33 3.29
C LEU A 70 12.65 -15.61 2.63
N LEU A 71 11.34 -15.70 2.43
CA LEU A 71 10.70 -16.81 1.71
C LEU A 71 11.11 -16.82 0.23
N ALA A 72 11.05 -15.66 -0.44
CA ALA A 72 11.48 -15.50 -1.83
C ALA A 72 12.94 -15.93 -2.04
N TRP A 73 13.84 -15.47 -1.16
CA TRP A 73 15.25 -15.84 -1.14
C TRP A 73 15.49 -17.32 -0.84
N GLY A 74 14.73 -17.88 0.12
CA GLY A 74 14.75 -19.31 0.45
C GLY A 74 14.36 -20.17 -0.74
N THR A 75 13.27 -19.82 -1.43
CA THR A 75 12.82 -20.48 -2.66
C THR A 75 13.86 -20.36 -3.77
N TYR A 76 14.43 -19.18 -4.01
CA TYR A 76 15.48 -18.98 -5.01
C TYR A 76 16.71 -19.86 -4.74
N ARG A 77 17.23 -19.87 -3.50
CA ARG A 77 18.36 -20.74 -3.11
C ARG A 77 17.99 -22.22 -3.10
N GLY A 78 16.73 -22.57 -2.85
CA GLY A 78 16.23 -23.93 -2.97
C GLY A 78 16.28 -24.43 -4.41
N ILE A 79 15.84 -23.61 -5.37
CA ILE A 79 15.95 -23.90 -6.81
C ILE A 79 17.42 -24.07 -7.22
N ASP A 80 18.27 -23.14 -6.81
CA ASP A 80 19.69 -23.08 -7.20
C ASP A 80 20.52 -24.28 -6.70
N ARG A 81 20.10 -24.91 -5.59
CA ARG A 81 20.79 -26.06 -4.97
C ARG A 81 20.32 -27.44 -5.43
N ILE A 82 19.24 -27.54 -6.22
CA ILE A 82 18.68 -28.85 -6.63
C ILE A 82 19.01 -29.13 -8.10
N ASP A 83 20.24 -29.64 -8.32
CA ASP A 83 20.77 -30.06 -9.63
C ASP A 83 19.88 -31.11 -10.35
N ALA A 84 19.10 -31.89 -9.59
CA ALA A 84 18.22 -32.95 -10.11
C ALA A 84 16.73 -32.57 -10.17
N SER A 85 16.40 -31.27 -10.16
CA SER A 85 14.99 -30.84 -10.22
C SER A 85 14.41 -30.95 -11.63
N SER A 86 13.16 -31.45 -11.73
CA SER A 86 12.42 -31.41 -12.99
C SER A 86 12.22 -29.96 -13.45
N ALA A 87 12.40 -29.69 -14.74
CA ALA A 87 12.18 -28.38 -15.34
C ALA A 87 10.77 -27.81 -15.03
N ALA A 88 9.76 -28.70 -14.92
CA ALA A 88 8.40 -28.33 -14.51
C ALA A 88 8.35 -27.80 -13.07
N TYR A 89 9.07 -28.41 -12.13
CA TYR A 89 9.15 -27.97 -10.73
C TYR A 89 9.84 -26.60 -10.62
N ARG A 90 10.95 -26.40 -11.36
CA ARG A 90 11.65 -25.11 -11.41
C ARG A 90 10.78 -24.00 -12.02
N SER A 91 10.06 -24.29 -13.10
CA SER A 91 9.07 -23.39 -13.70
C SER A 91 7.98 -23.01 -12.71
N PHE A 92 7.38 -23.99 -12.03
CA PHE A 92 6.33 -23.78 -11.02
C PHE A 92 6.80 -22.90 -9.85
N GLN A 93 8.00 -23.13 -9.31
CA GLN A 93 8.56 -22.31 -8.23
C GLN A 93 8.83 -20.86 -8.67
N LEU A 94 9.38 -20.65 -9.88
CA LEU A 94 9.57 -19.30 -10.44
C LEU A 94 8.24 -18.58 -10.71
N LYS A 95 7.20 -19.32 -11.09
CA LYS A 95 5.84 -18.82 -11.25
C LYS A 95 5.27 -18.33 -9.92
N ILE A 96 5.36 -19.13 -8.85
CA ILE A 96 4.95 -18.72 -7.49
C ILE A 96 5.73 -17.48 -7.04
N LEU A 97 7.05 -17.45 -7.26
CA LEU A 97 7.89 -16.29 -6.95
C LEU A 97 7.45 -15.03 -7.71
N THR A 98 7.02 -15.17 -8.97
CA THR A 98 6.49 -14.04 -9.76
C THR A 98 5.17 -13.54 -9.19
N ALA A 99 4.27 -14.43 -8.77
CA ALA A 99 3.01 -14.07 -8.15
C ALA A 99 3.21 -13.27 -6.84
N THR A 100 4.14 -13.66 -5.97
CA THR A 100 4.41 -12.95 -4.71
C THR A 100 5.08 -11.58 -4.90
N PHE A 101 5.70 -11.31 -6.05
CA PHE A 101 6.27 -9.99 -6.37
C PHE A 101 5.23 -8.96 -6.84
N VAL A 102 4.06 -9.37 -7.33
CA VAL A 102 3.05 -8.42 -7.83
C VAL A 102 2.43 -7.58 -6.70
N PRO A 103 1.94 -8.14 -5.58
CA PRO A 103 1.45 -7.33 -4.46
C PRO A 103 2.50 -6.32 -3.99
N LEU A 104 3.77 -6.73 -3.97
CA LEU A 104 4.91 -5.91 -3.58
C LEU A 104 5.04 -4.65 -4.44
N LEU A 105 4.89 -4.77 -5.77
CA LEU A 105 4.96 -3.64 -6.69
C LEU A 105 3.68 -2.79 -6.75
N PHE A 106 2.50 -3.41 -6.78
CA PHE A 106 1.24 -2.71 -7.06
C PHE A 106 0.43 -2.29 -5.83
N VAL A 107 0.73 -2.86 -4.65
CA VAL A 107 0.06 -2.51 -3.38
C VAL A 107 1.05 -1.86 -2.41
N TYR A 108 2.16 -2.54 -2.09
CA TYR A 108 3.07 -2.07 -1.04
C TYR A 108 3.84 -0.81 -1.42
N ILE A 109 4.32 -0.65 -2.66
CA ILE A 109 4.99 0.59 -3.10
C ILE A 109 4.03 1.80 -3.07
N PRO A 110 2.84 1.78 -3.72
CA PRO A 110 1.90 2.90 -3.65
C PRO A 110 1.45 3.24 -2.23
N PHE A 111 1.19 2.24 -1.39
CA PHE A 111 0.85 2.42 0.03
C PHE A 111 1.98 3.10 0.82
N THR A 112 3.22 2.67 0.59
CA THR A 112 4.43 3.29 1.18
C THR A 112 4.54 4.74 0.74
N CYS A 113 4.31 5.06 -0.55
CA CYS A 113 4.29 6.43 -1.04
C CYS A 113 3.23 7.29 -0.32
N VAL A 114 1.98 6.83 -0.25
CA VAL A 114 0.87 7.57 0.40
C VAL A 114 1.16 7.86 1.88
N ILE A 115 1.80 6.93 2.60
CA ILE A 115 2.14 7.10 4.03
C ILE A 115 3.35 8.02 4.24
N TYR A 116 4.44 7.80 3.52
CA TYR A 116 5.72 8.46 3.82
C TYR A 116 5.94 9.76 3.04
N PHE A 117 5.34 9.97 1.87
CA PHE A 117 5.52 11.22 1.10
C PHE A 117 5.07 12.45 1.90
N PRO A 118 3.91 12.46 2.58
CA PRO A 118 3.51 13.57 3.44
C PRO A 118 4.43 13.78 4.65
N PHE A 119 5.11 12.74 5.13
CA PHE A 119 6.08 12.84 6.23
C PHE A 119 7.36 13.55 5.77
N PHE A 120 7.84 13.24 4.56
CA PHE A 120 9.03 13.85 3.96
C PHE A 120 8.76 15.17 3.21
N GLY A 121 7.52 15.67 3.21
CA GLY A 121 7.14 16.89 2.48
C GLY A 121 7.15 16.74 0.95
N ILE A 122 7.14 15.50 0.44
CA ILE A 122 7.06 15.21 -1.00
C ILE A 122 5.62 15.47 -1.45
N PRO A 123 5.39 16.28 -2.51
CA PRO A 123 4.04 16.56 -2.99
C PRO A 123 3.38 15.30 -3.58
N ASP A 124 2.06 15.21 -3.44
CA ASP A 124 1.29 14.12 -4.05
C ASP A 124 1.15 14.35 -5.56
N TYR A 125 1.68 13.40 -6.35
CA TYR A 125 1.57 13.38 -7.81
C TYR A 125 0.32 12.61 -8.30
N GLY A 126 -0.77 12.63 -7.53
CA GLY A 126 -2.00 11.89 -7.79
C GLY A 126 -1.98 10.43 -7.31
N ILE A 127 -0.97 10.05 -6.53
CA ILE A 127 -0.84 8.69 -5.98
C ILE A 127 -1.98 8.40 -5.01
N THR A 128 -2.41 9.37 -4.21
CA THR A 128 -3.52 9.17 -3.26
C THR A 128 -4.87 8.92 -3.97
N TYR A 129 -5.02 9.39 -5.21
CA TYR A 129 -6.19 9.12 -6.05
C TYR A 129 -6.12 7.75 -6.73
N ALA A 130 -4.94 7.39 -7.25
CA ALA A 130 -4.73 6.11 -7.92
C ALA A 130 -4.72 4.92 -6.94
N PHE A 131 -4.23 5.12 -5.70
CA PHE A 131 -4.02 4.07 -4.72
C PHE A 131 -5.29 3.26 -4.36
N PRO A 132 -6.45 3.87 -4.00
CA PRO A 132 -7.66 3.12 -3.71
C PRO A 132 -8.17 2.31 -4.92
N VAL A 133 -7.93 2.80 -6.13
CA VAL A 133 -8.29 2.12 -7.38
C VAL A 133 -7.37 0.91 -7.60
N LEU A 134 -6.05 1.09 -7.47
CA LEU A 134 -5.07 -0.01 -7.59
C LEU A 134 -5.32 -1.12 -6.55
N VAL A 135 -5.65 -0.75 -5.31
CA VAL A 135 -5.98 -1.72 -4.25
C VAL A 135 -7.32 -2.42 -4.48
N SER A 136 -8.36 -1.71 -4.94
CA SER A 136 -9.66 -2.37 -5.21
C SER A 136 -9.60 -3.34 -6.38
N PHE A 137 -8.72 -3.12 -7.36
CA PHE A 137 -8.42 -4.11 -8.41
C PHE A 137 -7.46 -5.23 -7.97
N PHE A 138 -6.80 -5.15 -6.81
CA PHE A 138 -5.82 -6.16 -6.39
C PHE A 138 -6.34 -7.60 -6.41
N PRO A 139 -7.56 -7.94 -5.92
CA PRO A 139 -8.08 -9.30 -5.99
C PRO A 139 -8.27 -9.81 -7.42
N ALA A 140 -8.58 -8.92 -8.36
CA ALA A 140 -8.70 -9.26 -9.78
C ALA A 140 -7.33 -9.49 -10.42
N TRP A 141 -6.34 -8.64 -10.10
CA TRP A 141 -4.95 -8.83 -10.55
C TRP A 141 -4.35 -10.13 -10.02
N ASP A 142 -4.47 -10.39 -8.72
CA ASP A 142 -3.98 -11.61 -8.08
C ASP A 142 -4.60 -12.87 -8.73
N ALA A 143 -5.92 -12.88 -8.93
CA ALA A 143 -6.60 -13.95 -9.64
C ALA A 143 -6.13 -14.13 -11.09
N ILE A 144 -5.99 -13.04 -11.86
CA ILE A 144 -5.49 -13.09 -13.25
C ILE A 144 -4.08 -13.69 -13.29
N ILE A 145 -3.21 -13.30 -12.37
CA ILE A 145 -1.81 -13.75 -12.31
C ILE A 145 -1.74 -15.21 -11.90
N ILE A 146 -2.44 -15.63 -10.86
CA ILE A 146 -2.54 -17.04 -10.45
C ILE A 146 -3.08 -17.91 -11.60
N ILE A 147 -4.17 -17.51 -12.26
CA ILE A 147 -4.77 -18.25 -13.39
C ILE A 147 -3.82 -18.32 -14.60
N SER A 148 -3.11 -17.23 -14.90
CA SER A 148 -2.16 -17.17 -16.02
C SER A 148 -0.92 -18.04 -15.77
N LEU A 149 -0.43 -18.07 -14.53
CA LEU A 149 0.75 -18.83 -14.13
C LEU A 149 0.44 -20.32 -13.95
N MET A 150 -0.68 -20.68 -13.32
CA MET A 150 -1.10 -22.06 -13.05
C MET A 150 -1.76 -22.76 -14.25
N LYS A 151 -1.69 -22.18 -15.44
CA LYS A 151 -2.32 -22.73 -16.67
C LYS A 151 -1.81 -24.13 -17.06
N ASP A 152 -0.63 -24.54 -16.56
CA ASP A 152 -0.05 -25.88 -16.72
C ASP A 152 -0.65 -26.95 -15.79
N TYR A 153 -1.66 -26.62 -14.96
CA TYR A 153 -2.38 -27.57 -14.10
C TYR A 153 -3.61 -28.22 -14.79
N ARG A 154 -3.74 -28.06 -16.11
CA ARG A 154 -4.83 -28.63 -16.93
C ARG A 154 -4.29 -29.57 -18.00
#